data_AF-A0A1G9F7W1-F1
#
_entry.id   AF-A0A1G9F7W1-F1
#
_cell.length_a   1.000
_cell.length_b   1.000
_cell.length_c   1.000
_cell.angle_alpha   90.00
_cell.angle_beta   90.00
_cell.angle_gamma   90.00
#
_symmetry.space_group_name_H-M   'P 1'
#
loop_
_entity.id
_entity.type
_entity.pdbx_description
1 polymer ?
#
loop_
_entity_poly.entity_id
_entity_poly.type
_entity_poly.pdbx_seq_one_letter_code
_entity_poly.pdbx_strand_id
1 'polypeptide(L)'
;MANHNEAAIRTLNGLIKINEDGKAGYKNAAEHIDDQELKTILLRLSQQRSLFEEELKDDIRQLGGEYDIKASGTLLGDAHRAWFDIKSKFVKNDTDAILDECKRGDRSALEAYSKALDNKLPDVVRERLANQVKLVEGTLRQLDEFKHSVH
;
A
#
# COMPACT_ATOMS: atom_id res chain seq x y z
N MET A 1 5.08 -23.13 -18.61
CA MET A 1 4.96 -22.78 -17.17
C MET A 1 5.74 -21.50 -16.81
N ALA A 2 6.90 -21.22 -17.42
CA ALA A 2 7.69 -19.99 -17.16
C ALA A 2 6.89 -18.67 -17.28
N ASN A 3 6.04 -18.54 -18.30
CA ASN A 3 5.34 -17.28 -18.61
C ASN A 3 4.32 -16.82 -17.53
N HIS A 4 3.67 -17.75 -16.81
CA HIS A 4 2.68 -17.38 -15.79
C HIS A 4 3.33 -16.88 -14.49
N ASN A 5 4.43 -17.50 -14.07
CA ASN A 5 5.17 -17.05 -12.90
C ASN A 5 5.82 -15.68 -13.16
N GLU A 6 6.36 -15.45 -14.35
CA GLU A 6 6.92 -14.14 -14.71
C GLU A 6 5.89 -13.00 -14.62
N ALA A 7 4.67 -13.23 -15.14
CA ALA A 7 3.59 -12.25 -15.06
C ALA A 7 3.15 -12.00 -13.60
N ALA A 8 3.04 -13.07 -12.79
CA ALA A 8 2.76 -12.95 -11.36
C ALA A 8 3.86 -12.18 -10.63
N ILE A 9 5.14 -12.52 -10.85
CA ILE A 9 6.29 -11.84 -10.25
C ILE A 9 6.30 -10.34 -10.59
N ARG A 10 6.06 -9.98 -11.86
CA ARG A 10 5.97 -8.55 -12.24
C ARG A 10 4.80 -7.83 -11.56
N THR A 11 3.67 -8.50 -11.41
CA THR A 11 2.50 -7.97 -10.68
C THR A 11 2.85 -7.73 -9.21
N LEU A 12 3.51 -8.68 -8.56
CA LEU A 12 3.94 -8.58 -7.16
C LEU A 12 5.00 -7.49 -6.96
N ASN A 13 5.97 -7.35 -7.87
CA ASN A 13 6.94 -6.25 -7.86
C ASN A 13 6.26 -4.87 -7.89
N GLY A 14 5.18 -4.74 -8.67
CA GLY A 14 4.36 -3.52 -8.69
C GLY A 14 3.69 -3.24 -7.33
N LEU A 15 3.09 -4.25 -6.70
CA LEU A 15 2.45 -4.10 -5.39
C LEU A 15 3.45 -3.84 -4.25
N ILE A 16 4.65 -4.43 -4.32
CA ILE A 16 5.74 -4.14 -3.36
C ILE A 16 6.06 -2.65 -3.38
N LYS A 17 6.18 -2.05 -4.56
CA LYS A 17 6.44 -0.60 -4.69
C LYS A 17 5.31 0.25 -4.11
N ILE A 18 4.05 -0.15 -4.33
CA ILE A 18 2.90 0.51 -3.70
C ILE A 18 2.97 0.43 -2.17
N ASN A 19 3.36 -0.71 -1.62
CA ASN A 19 3.54 -0.88 -0.17
C ASN A 19 4.74 -0.08 0.36
N GLU A 20 5.85 -0.01 -0.37
CA GLU A 20 7.01 0.82 -0.02
C GLU A 20 6.63 2.31 0.03
N ASP A 21 5.91 2.80 -0.98
CA ASP A 21 5.41 4.17 -1.05
C ASP A 21 4.42 4.46 0.09
N GLY A 22 3.49 3.54 0.36
CA GLY A 22 2.54 3.65 1.46
C GLY A 22 3.21 3.65 2.84
N LYS A 23 4.24 2.80 3.04
CA LYS A 23 5.04 2.75 4.27
C LYS A 23 5.75 4.08 4.52
N ALA A 24 6.47 4.59 3.52
CA ALA A 24 7.12 5.88 3.59
C ALA A 24 6.09 6.98 3.86
N GLY A 25 4.88 6.80 3.33
CA GLY A 25 3.84 7.77 3.43
C GLY A 25 3.23 7.93 4.80
N TYR A 26 2.76 6.83 5.37
CA TYR A 26 2.29 6.80 6.74
C TYR A 26 3.34 7.31 7.74
N LYS A 27 4.62 7.00 7.51
CA LYS A 27 5.70 7.53 8.35
C LYS A 27 5.80 9.05 8.26
N ASN A 28 5.74 9.61 7.06
CA ASN A 28 5.79 11.06 6.86
C ASN A 28 4.54 11.76 7.44
N ALA A 29 3.35 11.19 7.25
CA ALA A 29 2.12 11.70 7.86
C ALA A 29 2.23 11.75 9.39
N ALA A 30 2.77 10.71 10.02
CA ALA A 30 2.99 10.64 11.47
C ALA A 30 3.98 11.70 12.00
N GLU A 31 4.87 12.23 11.16
CA GLU A 31 5.80 13.31 11.52
C GLU A 31 5.12 14.68 11.55
N HIS A 32 3.96 14.84 10.89
CA HIS A 32 3.25 16.11 10.71
C HIS A 32 1.93 16.20 11.51
N ILE A 33 1.66 15.22 12.38
CA ILE A 33 0.49 15.19 13.27
C ILE A 33 0.92 15.40 14.72
N ASP A 34 0.18 16.26 15.43
CA ASP A 34 0.37 16.54 16.86
C ASP A 34 -0.38 15.54 17.76
N ASP A 35 -1.52 15.01 17.28
CA ASP A 35 -2.33 14.00 17.99
C ASP A 35 -1.54 12.67 18.15
N GLN A 36 -1.30 12.27 19.39
CA GLN A 36 -0.47 11.11 19.71
C GLN A 36 -1.15 9.77 19.38
N GLU A 37 -2.47 9.71 19.47
CA GLU A 37 -3.22 8.50 19.13
C GLU A 37 -3.17 8.27 17.62
N LEU A 38 -3.47 9.30 16.83
CA LEU A 38 -3.39 9.21 15.38
C LEU A 38 -1.97 8.97 14.89
N LYS A 39 -0.97 9.60 15.50
CA LYS A 39 0.44 9.31 15.22
C LYS A 39 0.76 7.82 15.43
N THR A 40 0.26 7.23 16.51
CA THR A 40 0.43 5.80 16.80
C THR A 40 -0.25 4.93 15.76
N ILE A 41 -1.48 5.29 15.35
CA ILE A 41 -2.21 4.61 14.28
C ILE A 41 -1.41 4.66 12.97
N LEU A 42 -0.95 5.83 12.53
CA LEU A 42 -0.21 5.98 11.28
C LEU A 42 1.11 5.19 11.30
N LEU A 43 1.86 5.20 12.41
CA LEU A 43 3.08 4.39 12.53
C LEU A 43 2.79 2.87 12.47
N ARG A 44 1.69 2.41 13.06
CA ARG A 44 1.25 1.01 12.94
C ARG A 44 0.89 0.67 11.48
N LEU A 45 0.21 1.57 10.77
CA LEU A 45 -0.12 1.39 9.35
C LEU A 45 1.15 1.35 8.49
N SER A 46 2.16 2.18 8.77
CA SER A 46 3.47 2.09 8.12
C SER A 46 4.12 0.71 8.29
N GLN A 47 4.05 0.14 9.50
CA GLN A 47 4.55 -1.21 9.76
C GLN A 47 3.75 -2.29 9.03
N GLN A 48 2.42 -2.16 8.97
CA GLN A 48 1.56 -3.08 8.21
C GLN A 48 1.95 -3.11 6.73
N ARG A 49 2.19 -1.95 6.10
CA ARG A 49 2.68 -1.87 4.72
C ARG A 49 4.03 -2.58 4.54
N SER A 50 4.93 -2.43 5.50
CA SER A 50 6.21 -3.15 5.49
C SER A 50 6.05 -4.66 5.58
N LEU A 51 5.06 -5.17 6.34
CA LEU A 51 4.78 -6.60 6.42
C LEU A 51 4.23 -7.13 5.10
N PHE A 52 3.31 -6.40 4.46
CA PHE A 52 2.80 -6.77 3.14
C PHE A 52 3.91 -6.85 2.10
N GLU A 53 4.81 -5.86 2.09
CA GLU A 53 5.99 -5.87 1.23
C GLU A 53 6.81 -7.17 1.39
N GLU A 54 7.16 -7.56 2.62
CA GLU A 54 7.97 -8.76 2.87
C GLU A 54 7.23 -10.04 2.48
N GLU A 55 5.95 -10.13 2.80
CA GLU A 55 5.08 -11.22 2.39
C GLU A 55 5.06 -11.44 0.86
N LEU A 56 5.03 -10.36 0.08
CA LEU A 56 5.05 -10.43 -1.38
C LEU A 56 6.44 -10.78 -1.94
N LYS A 57 7.52 -10.33 -1.27
CA LYS A 57 8.89 -10.77 -1.62
C LYS A 57 9.06 -12.26 -1.42
N ASP A 58 8.50 -12.81 -0.35
CA ASP A 58 8.51 -14.25 -0.09
C ASP A 58 7.73 -15.03 -1.15
N ASP A 59 6.57 -14.53 -1.58
CA ASP A 59 5.82 -15.14 -2.68
C ASP A 59 6.63 -15.13 -3.99
N ILE A 60 7.33 -14.05 -4.32
CA ILE A 60 8.22 -13.99 -5.49
C ILE A 60 9.31 -15.07 -5.42
N ARG A 61 9.94 -15.24 -4.25
CA ARG A 61 10.97 -16.28 -4.02
C ARG A 61 10.40 -17.68 -4.23
N GLN A 62 9.20 -17.93 -3.71
CA GLN A 62 8.50 -19.22 -3.88
C GLN A 62 8.13 -19.51 -5.34
N LEU A 63 7.91 -18.47 -6.16
CA LEU A 63 7.68 -18.59 -7.60
C LEU A 63 8.98 -18.82 -8.40
N GLY A 64 10.13 -18.87 -7.74
CA GLY A 64 11.45 -19.06 -8.35
C GLY A 64 12.05 -17.79 -8.92
N GLY A 65 11.55 -16.61 -8.51
CA GLY A 65 12.06 -15.32 -8.92
C GLY A 65 12.85 -14.60 -7.83
N GLU A 66 13.42 -13.46 -8.21
CA GLU A 66 13.97 -12.48 -7.28
C GLU A 66 13.16 -11.19 -7.37
N TYR A 67 13.03 -10.52 -6.23
CA TYR A 67 12.41 -9.20 -6.17
C TYR A 67 13.25 -8.20 -6.97
N ASP A 68 12.61 -7.47 -7.88
CA ASP A 68 13.24 -6.40 -8.64
C ASP A 68 12.30 -5.19 -8.70
N ILE A 69 12.67 -4.15 -7.95
CA ILE A 69 11.97 -2.87 -7.87
C ILE A 69 11.90 -2.17 -9.23
N LYS A 70 12.90 -2.40 -10.10
CA LYS A 70 12.96 -1.85 -11.46
C LYS A 70 12.10 -2.64 -12.43
N ALA A 71 11.76 -3.89 -12.10
CA ALA A 71 10.81 -4.72 -12.84
C ALA A 71 9.36 -4.47 -12.46
N SER A 72 9.05 -3.41 -11.69
CA SER A 72 7.69 -2.87 -11.54
C SER A 72 7.17 -2.42 -12.91
N GLY A 73 6.61 -3.36 -13.66
CA GLY A 73 6.20 -3.17 -15.05
C GLY A 73 4.88 -2.42 -15.18
N THR A 74 4.48 -2.17 -16.43
CA THR A 74 3.21 -1.56 -16.84
C THR A 74 1.95 -2.36 -16.45
N LEU A 75 2.09 -3.54 -15.83
CA LEU A 75 0.97 -4.45 -15.51
C LEU A 75 -0.04 -3.85 -14.52
N LEU A 76 0.40 -2.98 -13.61
CA LEU A 76 -0.51 -2.22 -12.74
C LEU A 76 -0.84 -0.82 -13.30
N GLY A 77 -0.31 -0.49 -14.48
CA GLY A 77 -0.35 0.83 -15.10
C GLY A 77 0.40 1.89 -14.29
N ASP A 78 0.19 3.15 -14.65
CA ASP A 78 0.53 4.31 -13.80
C ASP A 78 -0.42 4.35 -12.61
N ALA A 79 -0.49 3.29 -11.79
CA ALA A 79 -1.03 3.43 -10.44
C ALA A 79 -0.21 4.54 -9.79
N HIS A 80 -0.78 5.74 -9.78
CA HIS A 80 -0.06 6.96 -9.45
C HIS A 80 0.53 6.73 -8.07
N ARG A 81 1.85 6.86 -7.97
CA ARG A 81 2.58 6.79 -6.71
C ARG A 81 2.07 7.91 -5.82
N ALA A 82 0.96 7.66 -5.13
CA ALA A 82 0.14 8.70 -4.55
C ALA A 82 0.91 9.49 -3.49
N TRP A 83 2.00 8.92 -2.96
CA TRP A 83 2.74 9.54 -1.87
C TRP A 83 3.83 10.56 -2.25
N PHE A 84 4.44 10.47 -3.44
CA PHE A 84 5.61 11.31 -3.76
C PHE A 84 5.28 12.82 -3.83
N ASP A 85 4.06 13.19 -4.22
CA ASP A 85 3.61 14.59 -4.37
C ASP A 85 3.22 15.28 -3.06
N ILE A 86 3.18 14.57 -1.94
CA ILE A 86 2.59 15.10 -0.70
C ILE A 86 3.65 15.71 0.23
N LYS A 87 4.92 15.31 0.08
CA LYS A 87 6.02 15.87 0.88
C LYS A 87 6.12 17.40 0.80
N SER A 88 5.55 18.02 -0.23
CA SER A 88 5.51 19.49 -0.40
C SER A 88 4.20 20.15 0.08
N LYS A 89 3.15 19.39 0.38
CA LYS A 89 1.81 19.91 0.68
C LYS A 89 1.37 19.82 2.14
N PHE A 90 2.09 19.07 2.98
CA PHE A 90 1.79 19.04 4.41
C PHE A 90 2.20 20.36 5.07
N VAL A 91 1.25 21.28 5.14
CA VAL A 91 1.31 22.35 6.14
C VAL A 91 1.18 21.66 7.50
N LYS A 92 2.17 21.88 8.37
CA LYS A 92 2.15 21.36 9.74
C LYS A 92 0.83 21.80 10.41
N ASN A 93 0.11 20.87 11.01
CA ASN A 93 -1.16 21.04 11.74
C ASN A 93 -2.47 21.05 10.92
N ASP A 94 -2.48 20.51 9.71
CA ASP A 94 -3.74 20.20 9.01
C ASP A 94 -4.05 18.68 9.06
N THR A 95 -4.55 18.21 10.21
CA THR A 95 -4.87 16.80 10.45
C THR A 95 -5.88 16.26 9.43
N ASP A 96 -6.88 17.06 9.05
CA ASP A 96 -7.91 16.65 8.09
C ASP A 96 -7.34 16.43 6.70
N ALA A 97 -6.48 17.36 6.23
CA ALA A 97 -5.80 17.21 4.95
C ALA A 97 -4.87 15.98 4.96
N ILE A 98 -4.17 15.73 6.07
CA ILE A 98 -3.32 14.54 6.22
C ILE A 98 -4.14 13.25 6.15
N LEU A 99 -5.28 13.18 6.84
CA LEU A 99 -6.18 12.03 6.83
C LEU A 99 -6.78 11.78 5.43
N ASP A 100 -7.26 12.83 4.77
CA ASP A 100 -7.83 12.70 3.43
C ASP A 100 -6.82 12.19 2.40
N GLU A 101 -5.56 12.58 2.60
CA GLU A 101 -4.46 12.17 1.76
C GLU A 101 -4.03 10.72 2.03
N CYS A 102 -3.92 10.29 3.29
CA CYS A 102 -3.78 8.87 3.66
C CYS A 102 -4.88 8.01 3.01
N LYS A 103 -6.14 8.45 3.09
CA LYS A 103 -7.27 7.77 2.46
C LYS A 103 -7.20 7.76 0.94
N ARG A 104 -6.71 8.83 0.31
CA ARG A 104 -6.48 8.88 -1.14
C ARG A 104 -5.41 7.86 -1.56
N GLY A 105 -4.31 7.79 -0.82
CA GLY A 105 -3.25 6.80 -1.01
C GLY A 105 -3.79 5.36 -0.91
N ASP A 106 -4.55 5.06 0.13
CA ASP A 106 -5.12 3.72 0.33
C ASP A 106 -6.15 3.33 -0.75
N ARG A 107 -6.97 4.28 -1.24
CA ARG A 107 -7.85 4.02 -2.40
C ARG A 107 -7.05 3.70 -3.66
N SER A 108 -5.98 4.45 -3.92
CA SER A 108 -5.09 4.16 -5.05
C SER A 108 -4.39 2.81 -4.90
N ALA A 109 -4.05 2.40 -3.68
CA ALA A 109 -3.52 1.07 -3.42
C ALA A 109 -4.57 -0.01 -3.73
N LEU A 110 -5.81 0.14 -3.25
CA LEU A 110 -6.89 -0.80 -3.54
C LEU A 110 -7.16 -0.97 -5.04
N GLU A 111 -7.10 0.09 -5.84
CA GLU A 111 -7.19 0.00 -7.30
C GLU A 111 -6.06 -0.85 -7.90
N ALA A 112 -4.82 -0.69 -7.41
CA ALA A 112 -3.69 -1.49 -7.84
C ALA A 112 -3.84 -2.97 -7.43
N TYR A 113 -4.31 -3.24 -6.22
CA TYR A 113 -4.62 -4.60 -5.75
C TYR A 113 -5.74 -5.25 -6.57
N SER A 114 -6.79 -4.49 -6.93
CA SER A 114 -7.88 -4.98 -7.79
C SER A 114 -7.34 -5.40 -9.15
N LYS A 115 -6.55 -4.54 -9.80
CA LYS A 115 -5.90 -4.87 -11.09
C LYS A 115 -4.98 -6.09 -10.97
N ALA A 116 -4.27 -6.22 -9.85
CA ALA A 116 -3.44 -7.40 -9.60
C ALA A 116 -4.28 -8.68 -9.53
N LEU A 117 -5.42 -8.65 -8.84
CA LEU A 117 -6.33 -9.80 -8.67
C LEU A 117 -7.03 -10.22 -9.98
N ASP A 118 -7.15 -9.31 -10.95
CA ASP A 118 -7.65 -9.62 -12.30
C ASP A 118 -6.66 -10.49 -13.11
N ASN A 119 -5.37 -10.50 -12.72
CA ASN A 119 -4.37 -11.34 -13.36
C ASN A 119 -4.51 -12.81 -12.95
N LYS A 120 -3.95 -13.70 -13.78
CA LYS A 120 -3.83 -15.12 -13.45
C LYS A 120 -2.69 -15.31 -12.43
N LEU A 121 -3.06 -15.41 -11.16
CA LEU A 121 -2.17 -15.65 -10.04
C LEU A 121 -2.34 -17.07 -9.48
N PRO A 122 -1.27 -17.66 -8.91
CA PRO A 122 -1.39 -18.84 -8.05
C PRO A 122 -2.35 -18.60 -6.88
N ASP A 123 -3.07 -19.63 -6.46
CA ASP A 123 -4.15 -19.49 -5.46
C ASP A 123 -3.65 -18.92 -4.12
N VAL A 124 -2.49 -19.36 -3.65
CA VAL A 124 -1.86 -18.86 -2.41
C VAL A 124 -1.57 -17.35 -2.50
N VAL A 125 -1.10 -16.88 -3.66
CA VAL A 125 -0.84 -15.46 -3.88
C VAL A 125 -2.15 -14.68 -3.94
N ARG A 126 -3.16 -15.21 -4.65
CA ARG A 126 -4.49 -14.59 -4.74
C ARG A 126 -5.13 -14.43 -3.36
N GLU A 127 -5.07 -15.46 -2.51
CA GLU A 127 -5.57 -15.43 -1.14
C GLU A 127 -4.83 -14.36 -0.30
N ARG A 128 -3.50 -14.30 -0.44
CA ARG A 128 -2.69 -13.28 0.24
C ARG A 128 -3.10 -11.87 -0.14
N LEU A 129 -3.21 -11.59 -1.44
CA LEU A 129 -3.65 -10.28 -1.93
C LEU A 129 -5.06 -9.93 -1.45
N ALA A 130 -5.99 -10.89 -1.45
CA ALA A 130 -7.35 -10.68 -0.95
C ALA A 130 -7.39 -10.36 0.55
N ASN A 131 -6.53 -10.99 1.35
CA ASN A 131 -6.40 -10.67 2.78
C ASN A 131 -5.81 -9.27 2.99
N GLN A 132 -4.79 -8.89 2.23
CA GLN A 132 -4.22 -7.54 2.28
C GLN A 132 -5.27 -6.48 1.89
N VAL A 133 -6.09 -6.71 0.85
CA VAL A 133 -7.22 -5.83 0.47
C VAL A 133 -8.16 -5.58 1.65
N LYS A 134 -8.62 -6.63 2.33
CA LYS A 134 -9.52 -6.50 3.50
C LYS A 134 -8.91 -5.64 4.61
N LEU A 135 -7.60 -5.78 4.83
CA LEU A 135 -6.87 -5.00 5.83
C LEU A 135 -6.74 -3.53 5.42
N VAL A 136 -6.55 -3.22 4.13
CA VAL A 136 -6.57 -1.84 3.62
C VAL A 136 -7.95 -1.21 3.74
N GLU A 137 -9.01 -1.93 3.39
CA GLU A 137 -10.38 -1.44 3.58
C GLU A 137 -10.70 -1.18 5.05
N GLY A 138 -10.18 -2.02 5.96
CA GLY A 138 -10.26 -1.79 7.40
C GLY A 138 -9.53 -0.52 7.84
N THR A 139 -8.39 -0.22 7.22
CA THR A 139 -7.64 1.02 7.46
C THR A 139 -8.44 2.25 7.05
N LEU A 140 -9.05 2.24 5.86
CA LEU A 140 -9.92 3.34 5.41
C LEU A 140 -11.05 3.63 6.40
N ARG A 141 -11.75 2.57 6.87
CA ARG A 141 -12.81 2.71 7.87
C ARG A 141 -12.29 3.30 9.18
N GLN A 142 -11.14 2.84 9.66
CA GLN A 142 -10.54 3.36 10.88
C GLN A 142 -10.17 4.85 10.77
N LEU A 143 -9.60 5.27 9.64
CA LEU A 143 -9.27 6.68 9.41
C LEU A 143 -10.54 7.54 9.28
N ASP A 144 -11.61 7.00 8.70
CA ASP A 144 -12.92 7.65 8.64
C ASP A 144 -13.54 7.81 10.04
N GLU A 145 -13.53 6.77 10.86
CA GLU A 145 -14.04 6.81 12.23
C GLU A 145 -13.28 7.82 13.08
N PHE A 146 -11.94 7.83 12.99
CA PHE A 146 -11.11 8.81 13.69
C PHE A 146 -11.48 10.24 13.30
N LYS A 147 -11.61 10.51 11.98
CA LYS A 147 -11.99 11.84 11.47
C LYS A 147 -13.35 12.32 12.01
N HIS A 148 -14.32 11.43 12.13
CA HIS A 148 -15.64 11.78 12.68
C HIS A 148 -15.64 11.92 14.21
N SER A 149 -14.70 11.28 14.93
CA SER A 149 -14.64 11.36 16.40
C SER A 149 -14.00 12.65 16.93
N VAL A 150 -13.24 13.35 16.10
CA VAL A 150 -12.49 14.56 16.48
C VAL A 150 -13.26 15.86 16.16
N HIS A 151 -14.36 15.76 15.39
CA HIS A 151 -15.26 16.86 15.02
C HIS A 151 -16.60 16.77 15.73
#